data_AF-A0AAD5YDA6-F1
#
_entry.id   AF-A0AAD5YDA6-F1
#
_cell.length_a   1.000
_cell.length_b   1.000
_cell.length_c   1.000
_cell.angle_alpha   90.00
_cell.angle_beta   90.00
_cell.angle_gamma   90.00
#
_symmetry.space_group_name_H-M   'P 1'
#
loop_
_entity.id
_entity.type
_entity.pdbx_description
1 polymer ?
#
loop_
_entity_poly.entity_id
_entity_poly.type
_entity_poly.pdbx_seq_one_letter_code
_entity_poly.pdbx_strand_id
1 'polypeptide(L)'
;MKRRATHIMPLCKGEEWLQSLINSRYPDRVTPEGEDLEELSLDDVRNGLLLAPKVSGHLGDSSGAILVTPNHILCPDDIPDEPDRLWSVMGTERSTDIQYHFQWLKLPKNESRGSFKEFTDPDQLWTVPNNSVAVFKSPIEEPLPSLFLLECMYAASVVIVWGRDTENLEKHPNFLKGPTYDVGEAGVGRRLNNATHFSYPDPSPFFFTRDIF
;
A
#
# COMPACT_ATOMS: atom_id res chain seq x y z
N MET A 1 6.26 11.75 -16.84
CA MET A 1 5.43 11.62 -15.63
C MET A 1 6.37 11.41 -14.44
N LYS A 2 6.29 12.23 -13.38
CA LYS A 2 7.15 12.01 -12.19
C LYS A 2 6.64 10.79 -11.44
N ARG A 3 7.53 9.92 -10.97
CA ARG A 3 7.19 8.80 -10.08
C ARG A 3 7.92 8.95 -8.75
N ARG A 4 7.40 8.32 -7.71
CA ARG A 4 7.95 8.38 -6.35
C ARG A 4 8.22 6.98 -5.83
N ALA A 5 9.44 6.74 -5.38
CA ALA A 5 9.81 5.52 -4.68
C ALA A 5 9.16 5.54 -3.30
N THR A 6 8.50 4.44 -2.94
CA THR A 6 7.78 4.26 -1.67
C THR A 6 8.17 2.90 -1.11
N HIS A 7 8.47 2.84 0.18
CA HIS A 7 8.72 1.59 0.87
C HIS A 7 7.41 0.98 1.38
N ILE A 8 7.30 -0.36 1.37
CA ILE A 8 6.18 -1.12 1.91
C ILE A 8 6.47 -1.49 3.37
N MET A 9 6.74 -0.48 4.20
CA MET A 9 6.99 -0.72 5.63
C MET A 9 5.76 -0.41 6.46
N PRO A 10 5.05 -1.42 6.99
CA PRO A 10 3.98 -1.17 7.94
C PRO A 10 4.58 -0.54 9.21
N LEU A 11 4.09 0.65 9.57
CA LEU A 11 4.36 1.33 10.85
C LEU A 11 5.83 1.74 11.12
N CYS A 12 6.76 1.56 10.17
CA CYS A 12 8.17 1.96 10.28
C CYS A 12 8.90 1.43 11.53
N LYS A 13 8.63 0.19 11.95
CA LYS A 13 9.14 -0.38 13.23
C LYS A 13 10.51 -1.06 13.17
N GLY A 14 11.21 -1.00 12.04
CA GLY A 14 12.57 -1.53 11.91
C GLY A 14 12.65 -3.04 11.62
N GLU A 15 13.88 -3.51 11.38
CA GLU A 15 14.21 -4.88 10.96
C GLU A 15 13.83 -5.92 12.02
N GLU A 16 14.18 -5.69 13.29
CA GLU A 16 13.87 -6.63 14.38
C GLU A 16 12.38 -6.91 14.51
N TRP A 17 11.54 -5.89 14.29
CA TRP A 17 10.10 -6.03 14.29
C TRP A 17 9.60 -6.82 13.08
N LEU A 18 10.14 -6.56 11.88
CA LEU A 18 9.81 -7.32 10.68
C LEU A 18 10.13 -8.81 10.88
N GLN A 19 11.35 -9.12 11.33
CA GLN A 19 11.78 -10.50 11.57
C GLN A 19 10.92 -11.19 12.64
N SER A 20 10.55 -10.48 13.71
CA SER A 20 9.64 -11.00 14.73
C SER A 20 8.25 -11.30 14.17
N LEU A 21 7.74 -10.45 13.26
CA LEU A 21 6.45 -10.64 12.62
C LEU A 21 6.46 -11.84 11.66
N ILE A 22 7.52 -11.96 10.84
CA ILE A 22 7.74 -13.10 9.94
C ILE A 22 7.77 -14.39 10.75
N ASN A 23 8.68 -14.48 11.73
CA ASN A 23 8.86 -15.69 12.53
C ASN A 23 7.60 -16.09 13.33
N SER A 24 6.76 -15.12 13.70
CA SER A 24 5.50 -15.40 14.40
C SER A 24 4.38 -15.90 13.49
N ARG A 25 4.32 -15.43 12.23
CA ARG A 25 3.23 -15.78 11.29
C ARG A 25 3.59 -16.96 10.40
N TYR A 26 4.84 -17.00 9.97
CA TYR A 26 5.39 -18.00 9.07
C TYR A 26 6.70 -18.53 9.66
N PRO A 27 6.64 -19.45 10.65
CA PRO A 27 7.82 -20.06 11.25
C PRO A 27 8.74 -20.73 10.23
N ASP A 28 8.14 -21.29 9.16
CA ASP A 28 8.85 -21.93 8.04
C ASP A 28 9.26 -20.92 6.95
N ARG A 29 9.01 -19.62 7.17
CA ARG A 29 9.39 -18.49 6.30
C ARG A 29 8.90 -18.59 4.85
N VAL A 30 7.77 -19.26 4.63
CA VAL A 30 7.11 -19.33 3.32
C VAL A 30 5.63 -18.97 3.49
N THR A 31 5.11 -18.06 2.65
CA THR A 31 3.68 -17.72 2.66
C THR A 31 2.85 -18.80 1.96
N PRO A 32 1.52 -18.87 2.20
CA PRO A 32 0.63 -19.79 1.47
C PRO A 32 0.66 -19.60 -0.05
N GLU A 33 0.94 -18.37 -0.51
CA GLU A 33 1.09 -17.99 -1.91
C GLU A 33 2.47 -18.35 -2.48
N GLY A 34 3.36 -18.93 -1.67
CA GLY A 34 4.68 -19.40 -2.07
C GLY A 34 5.78 -18.34 -2.05
N GLU A 35 5.56 -17.19 -1.42
CA GLU A 35 6.61 -16.19 -1.25
C GLU A 35 7.64 -16.67 -0.21
N ASP A 36 8.92 -16.67 -0.60
CA ASP A 36 10.05 -16.96 0.28
C ASP A 36 10.44 -15.71 1.11
N LEU A 37 10.34 -15.82 2.43
CA LEU A 37 10.62 -14.76 3.39
C LEU A 37 12.00 -14.88 4.03
N GLU A 38 12.83 -15.85 3.64
CA GLU A 38 14.13 -16.12 4.27
C GLU A 38 15.07 -14.92 4.16
N GLU A 39 15.15 -14.35 2.96
CA GLU A 39 16.00 -13.20 2.63
C GLU A 39 15.27 -11.85 2.76
N LEU A 40 13.99 -11.86 3.16
CA LEU A 40 13.20 -10.63 3.23
C LEU A 40 13.73 -9.73 4.35
N SER A 41 14.17 -8.54 3.97
CA SER A 41 14.71 -7.50 4.85
C SER A 41 14.17 -6.12 4.47
N LEU A 42 14.44 -5.10 5.30
CA LEU A 42 14.04 -3.73 5.00
C LEU A 42 14.70 -3.16 3.73
N ASP A 43 15.88 -3.63 3.38
CA ASP A 43 16.63 -3.20 2.20
C ASP A 43 16.34 -4.06 0.96
N ASP A 44 15.45 -5.05 1.08
CA ASP A 44 15.02 -5.91 -0.02
C ASP A 44 14.28 -5.09 -1.09
N VAL A 45 14.55 -5.36 -2.36
CA VAL A 45 13.90 -4.71 -3.50
C VAL A 45 12.38 -4.92 -3.50
N ARG A 46 11.90 -6.06 -2.96
CA ARG A 46 10.48 -6.38 -2.78
C ARG A 46 9.78 -5.47 -1.77
N ASN A 47 10.54 -4.76 -0.93
CA ASN A 47 10.03 -3.71 -0.04
C ASN A 47 9.89 -2.35 -0.77
N GLY A 48 10.11 -2.28 -2.09
CA GLY A 48 10.03 -1.05 -2.87
C GLY A 48 8.89 -1.03 -3.87
N LEU A 49 8.22 0.12 -3.99
CA LEU A 49 7.26 0.43 -5.06
C LEU A 49 7.65 1.73 -5.76
N LEU A 50 7.52 1.78 -7.10
CA LEU A 50 7.56 3.04 -7.83
C LEU A 50 6.15 3.42 -8.28
N LEU A 51 5.59 4.48 -7.67
CA LEU A 51 4.19 4.83 -7.78
C LEU A 51 3.99 6.23 -8.35
N ALA A 52 2.79 6.52 -8.89
CA ALA A 52 2.43 7.89 -9.19
C ALA A 52 2.31 8.70 -7.87
N PRO A 53 2.64 10.02 -7.87
CA PRO A 53 2.74 10.80 -6.64
C PRO A 53 1.46 10.80 -5.79
N LYS A 54 0.28 10.80 -6.43
CA LYS A 54 -1.01 10.73 -5.74
C LYS A 54 -1.17 9.42 -4.97
N VAL A 55 -0.89 8.28 -5.62
CA VAL A 55 -0.94 6.95 -4.98
C VAL A 55 -0.04 6.89 -3.76
N SER A 56 1.21 7.31 -3.94
CA SER A 56 2.22 7.32 -2.87
C SER A 56 1.75 8.16 -1.68
N GLY A 57 1.09 9.29 -1.94
CA GLY A 57 0.45 10.10 -0.91
C GLY A 57 -0.64 9.35 -0.14
N HIS A 58 -1.52 8.66 -0.85
CA HIS A 58 -2.64 7.90 -0.24
C HIS A 58 -2.20 6.65 0.53
N LEU A 59 -1.11 6.00 0.11
CA LEU A 59 -0.52 4.92 0.90
C LEU A 59 0.14 5.47 2.17
N GLY A 60 0.83 6.61 2.05
CA GLY A 60 1.57 7.21 3.16
C GLY A 60 0.70 7.76 4.29
N ASP A 61 -0.55 8.15 4.01
CA ASP A 61 -1.52 8.61 5.01
C ASP A 61 -2.58 7.56 5.38
N SER A 62 -2.41 6.32 4.88
CA SER A 62 -3.34 5.20 5.05
C SER A 62 -4.76 5.47 4.53
N SER A 63 -4.99 6.50 3.69
CA SER A 63 -6.30 6.71 3.06
C SER A 63 -6.61 5.70 1.97
N GLY A 64 -5.57 5.11 1.36
CA GLY A 64 -5.64 3.96 0.48
C GLY A 64 -4.65 2.87 0.88
N ALA A 65 -4.86 1.68 0.35
CA ALA A 65 -3.97 0.54 0.49
C ALA A 65 -3.90 -0.25 -0.81
N ILE A 66 -2.89 -1.11 -0.94
CA ILE A 66 -2.83 -2.11 -2.01
C ILE A 66 -3.26 -3.44 -1.38
N LEU A 67 -4.33 -4.01 -1.89
CA LEU A 67 -4.82 -5.34 -1.55
C LEU A 67 -4.28 -6.36 -2.56
N VAL A 68 -3.71 -7.45 -2.07
CA VAL A 68 -3.28 -8.58 -2.90
C VAL A 68 -4.41 -9.62 -2.95
N THR A 69 -4.69 -10.18 -4.12
CA THR A 69 -5.61 -11.33 -4.28
C THR A 69 -5.10 -12.37 -5.28
N PRO A 70 -5.34 -13.67 -5.07
CA PRO A 70 -5.94 -14.24 -3.87
C PRO A 70 -5.09 -14.00 -2.62
N ASN A 71 -5.76 -13.96 -1.47
CA ASN A 71 -5.15 -14.05 -0.15
C ASN A 71 -5.97 -15.02 0.72
N HIS A 72 -5.55 -15.25 1.96
CA HIS A 72 -6.20 -16.20 2.88
C HIS A 72 -7.70 -15.95 3.17
N ILE A 73 -8.25 -14.78 2.82
CA ILE A 73 -9.66 -14.42 3.04
C ILE A 73 -10.40 -14.19 1.72
N LEU A 74 -9.74 -13.55 0.75
CA LEU A 74 -10.36 -13.04 -0.46
C LEU A 74 -9.77 -13.71 -1.71
N CYS A 75 -10.65 -14.15 -2.59
CA CYS A 75 -10.34 -14.51 -3.96
C CYS A 75 -10.48 -13.27 -4.88
N PRO A 76 -9.90 -13.28 -6.09
CA PRO A 76 -10.08 -12.19 -7.05
C PRO A 76 -11.56 -11.89 -7.37
N ASP A 77 -12.41 -12.93 -7.40
CA ASP A 77 -13.85 -12.80 -7.65
C ASP A 77 -14.63 -12.08 -6.53
N ASP A 78 -14.03 -11.94 -5.34
CA ASP A 78 -14.62 -11.19 -4.22
C ASP A 78 -14.41 -9.67 -4.36
N ILE A 79 -13.57 -9.25 -5.31
CA ILE A 79 -13.28 -7.83 -5.57
C ILE A 79 -14.22 -7.34 -6.68
N PRO A 80 -14.98 -6.26 -6.45
CA PRO A 80 -15.83 -5.69 -7.50
C PRO A 80 -15.00 -5.32 -8.73
N ASP A 81 -15.60 -5.50 -9.92
CA ASP A 81 -14.95 -5.24 -11.19
C ASP A 81 -14.25 -3.88 -11.25
N GLU A 82 -13.08 -3.88 -11.90
CA GLU A 82 -12.34 -2.64 -12.17
C GLU A 82 -13.16 -1.73 -13.10
N PRO A 83 -13.24 -0.43 -12.82
CA PRO A 83 -13.86 0.51 -13.75
C PRO A 83 -13.14 0.55 -15.09
N ASP A 84 -13.91 0.77 -16.17
CA ASP A 84 -13.37 0.83 -17.53
C ASP A 84 -12.18 1.79 -17.62
N ARG A 85 -11.03 1.25 -18.04
CA ARG A 85 -9.85 2.07 -18.28
C ARG A 85 -10.04 2.87 -19.54
N LEU A 86 -9.93 4.18 -19.43
CA LEU A 86 -9.98 5.08 -20.58
C LEU A 86 -8.81 4.89 -21.55
N TRP A 87 -7.75 4.18 -21.15
CA TRP A 87 -6.57 3.93 -21.96
C TRP A 87 -5.93 2.58 -21.63
N SER A 88 -5.40 1.91 -22.65
CA SER A 88 -4.52 0.75 -22.51
C SER A 88 -3.08 1.23 -22.68
N VAL A 89 -2.18 0.84 -21.78
CA VAL A 89 -0.75 1.16 -21.93
C VAL A 89 -0.06 0.03 -22.66
N MET A 90 0.51 0.38 -23.81
CA MET A 90 1.36 -0.53 -24.58
C MET A 90 2.56 -0.96 -23.74
N GLY A 91 2.90 -2.25 -23.81
CA GLY A 91 4.08 -2.80 -23.11
C GLY A 91 3.87 -2.99 -21.60
N THR A 92 2.62 -3.12 -21.15
CA THR A 92 2.32 -3.55 -19.78
C THR A 92 1.59 -4.88 -19.75
N GLU A 93 1.86 -5.66 -18.71
CA GLU A 93 1.19 -6.92 -18.43
C GLU A 93 0.53 -6.92 -17.05
N ARG A 94 -0.55 -7.69 -16.93
CA ARG A 94 -1.16 -8.03 -15.65
C ARG A 94 -0.61 -9.39 -15.24
N SER A 95 -0.27 -9.53 -13.97
CA SER A 95 -0.05 -10.86 -13.42
C SER A 95 -1.38 -11.61 -13.40
N THR A 96 -1.38 -12.85 -13.90
CA THR A 96 -2.57 -13.70 -13.98
C THR A 96 -2.87 -14.41 -12.68
N ASP A 97 -1.84 -14.69 -11.90
CA ASP A 97 -1.93 -15.56 -10.73
C ASP A 97 -2.15 -14.72 -9.46
N ILE A 98 -1.54 -13.54 -9.40
CA ILE A 98 -1.64 -12.59 -8.28
C ILE A 98 -2.01 -11.21 -8.80
N GLN A 99 -3.08 -10.63 -8.26
CA GLN A 99 -3.53 -9.28 -8.59
C GLN A 99 -3.27 -8.33 -7.42
N TYR A 100 -2.96 -7.08 -7.75
CA TYR A 100 -2.68 -6.02 -6.80
C TYR A 100 -3.70 -4.91 -7.03
N HIS A 101 -4.67 -4.77 -6.13
CA HIS A 101 -5.76 -3.82 -6.24
C HIS A 101 -5.48 -2.60 -5.38
N PHE A 102 -5.56 -1.41 -5.96
CA PHE A 102 -5.65 -0.21 -5.13
C PHE A 102 -7.05 -0.13 -4.51
N GLN A 103 -7.13 0.00 -3.19
CA GLN A 103 -8.39 0.16 -2.46
C GLN A 103 -8.38 1.43 -1.61
N TRP A 104 -9.46 2.20 -1.70
CA TRP A 104 -9.73 3.31 -0.80
C TRP A 104 -10.25 2.80 0.54
N LEU A 105 -9.56 3.14 1.63
CA LEU A 105 -10.02 2.88 3.00
C LEU A 105 -10.77 4.09 3.56
N LYS A 106 -10.37 5.29 3.13
CA LYS A 106 -11.00 6.55 3.47
C LYS A 106 -11.07 7.42 2.22
N LEU A 107 -12.29 7.73 1.79
CA LEU A 107 -12.47 8.61 0.65
C LEU A 107 -11.96 10.03 0.97
N PRO A 108 -11.14 10.66 0.10
CA PRO A 108 -10.53 11.98 0.32
C PRO A 108 -11.54 13.15 0.40
N LYS A 109 -12.02 13.52 1.60
CA LYS A 109 -13.01 14.60 1.76
C LYS A 109 -12.71 15.81 0.85
N ASN A 110 -13.68 16.22 0.04
CA ASN A 110 -13.53 17.35 -0.87
C ASN A 110 -13.68 18.66 -0.07
N GLU A 111 -12.64 19.02 0.71
CA GLU A 111 -12.69 20.16 1.66
C GLU A 111 -12.87 21.52 0.96
N SER A 112 -12.56 21.61 -0.34
CA SER A 112 -12.62 22.84 -1.13
C SER A 112 -14.05 23.25 -1.54
N ARG A 113 -15.06 22.42 -1.32
CA ARG A 113 -16.47 22.76 -1.56
C ARG A 113 -17.25 22.44 -0.29
N GLY A 114 -17.55 23.46 0.51
CA GLY A 114 -18.21 23.39 1.83
C GLY A 114 -19.64 22.83 1.86
N SER A 115 -19.94 21.82 1.04
CA SER A 115 -21.15 21.01 1.06
C SER A 115 -20.74 19.55 1.22
N PHE A 116 -21.23 18.92 2.28
CA PHE A 116 -21.23 17.48 2.56
C PHE A 116 -22.03 16.71 1.50
N LYS A 117 -21.72 16.88 0.21
CA LYS A 117 -22.18 15.95 -0.80
C LYS A 117 -21.24 14.76 -0.74
N GLU A 118 -21.80 13.61 -0.38
CA GLU A 118 -21.21 12.31 -0.66
C GLU A 118 -20.53 12.34 -2.02
N PHE A 119 -19.37 11.71 -2.08
CA PHE A 119 -18.49 11.61 -3.23
C PHE A 119 -19.22 11.32 -4.55
N THR A 120 -19.68 12.38 -5.20
CA THR A 120 -20.13 12.39 -6.59
C THR A 120 -19.26 13.32 -7.41
N ASP A 121 -18.01 13.59 -6.98
CA ASP A 121 -17.02 14.24 -7.83
C ASP A 121 -16.24 13.13 -8.54
N PRO A 122 -16.61 12.79 -9.78
CA PRO A 122 -16.01 11.68 -10.51
C PRO A 122 -14.52 11.92 -10.69
N ASP A 123 -14.07 13.18 -10.78
CA ASP A 123 -12.73 13.62 -11.17
C ASP A 123 -11.61 13.18 -10.23
N GLN A 124 -11.89 13.02 -8.93
CA GLN A 124 -10.88 12.48 -8.01
C GLN A 124 -10.76 10.96 -8.10
N LEU A 125 -11.90 10.26 -8.21
CA LEU A 125 -11.94 8.81 -8.45
C LEU A 125 -11.41 8.46 -9.85
N TRP A 126 -11.51 9.36 -10.84
CA TRP A 126 -10.93 9.15 -12.16
C TRP A 126 -9.40 9.06 -12.10
N THR A 127 -8.76 9.80 -11.20
CA THR A 127 -7.30 9.78 -11.12
C THR A 127 -6.77 8.52 -10.45
N VAL A 128 -7.54 7.97 -9.50
CA VAL A 128 -7.23 6.79 -8.70
C VAL A 128 -8.51 5.98 -8.50
N PRO A 129 -8.90 5.13 -9.46
CA PRO A 129 -10.15 4.40 -9.34
C PRO A 129 -10.05 3.38 -8.21
N ASN A 130 -11.12 3.24 -7.44
CA ASN A 130 -11.20 2.17 -6.45
C ASN A 130 -11.14 0.81 -7.18
N ASN A 131 -10.53 -0.18 -6.53
CA ASN A 131 -10.32 -1.54 -7.06
C ASN A 131 -9.48 -1.59 -8.35
N SER A 132 -8.78 -0.51 -8.73
CA SER A 132 -7.94 -0.53 -9.92
C SER A 132 -6.83 -1.55 -9.77
N VAL A 133 -6.65 -2.39 -10.79
CA VAL A 133 -5.65 -3.46 -10.79
C VAL A 133 -4.29 -2.89 -11.21
N ALA A 134 -3.22 -3.29 -10.55
CA ALA A 134 -1.87 -2.92 -10.98
C ALA A 134 -1.56 -3.50 -12.37
N VAL A 135 -0.80 -2.72 -13.15
CA VAL A 135 -0.14 -3.22 -14.35
C VAL A 135 1.36 -2.95 -14.23
N PHE A 136 2.15 -3.92 -14.68
CA PHE A 136 3.60 -3.91 -14.61
C PHE A 136 4.19 -3.74 -16.01
N LYS A 137 5.39 -3.18 -16.11
CA LYS A 137 6.14 -3.13 -17.38
C LYS A 137 6.45 -4.57 -17.80
N SER A 138 6.18 -4.90 -19.05
CA SER A 138 6.53 -6.19 -19.65
C SER A 138 7.85 -6.06 -20.44
N PRO A 139 8.75 -7.06 -20.36
CA PRO A 139 8.69 -8.22 -19.46
C PRO A 139 8.95 -7.82 -18.00
N ILE A 140 8.32 -8.51 -17.05
CA ILE A 140 8.68 -8.43 -15.63
C ILE A 140 10.05 -9.09 -15.44
N GLU A 141 11.12 -8.28 -15.42
CA GLU A 141 12.50 -8.73 -15.18
C GLU A 141 12.86 -8.69 -13.68
N GLU A 142 12.19 -7.84 -12.91
CA GLU A 142 12.47 -7.59 -11.50
C GLU A 142 11.45 -8.32 -10.61
N PRO A 143 11.82 -8.68 -9.37
CA PRO A 143 10.89 -9.29 -8.44
C PRO A 143 9.72 -8.34 -8.16
N LEU A 144 8.53 -8.93 -8.09
CA LEU A 144 7.32 -8.20 -7.74
C LEU A 144 7.36 -7.76 -6.27
N PRO A 145 6.55 -6.75 -5.88
CA PRO A 145 6.42 -6.34 -4.50
C PRO A 145 6.07 -7.50 -3.57
N SER A 146 6.63 -7.49 -2.37
CA SER A 146 6.36 -8.55 -1.39
C SER A 146 4.88 -8.64 -1.06
N LEU A 147 4.29 -9.82 -1.21
CA LEU A 147 2.88 -10.07 -0.91
C LEU A 147 2.65 -9.91 0.59
N PHE A 148 3.51 -10.52 1.39
CA PHE A 148 3.49 -10.43 2.84
C PHE A 148 3.54 -8.98 3.36
N LEU A 149 4.44 -8.15 2.83
CA LEU A 149 4.54 -6.76 3.26
C LEU A 149 3.30 -5.95 2.88
N LEU A 150 2.75 -6.19 1.68
CA LEU A 150 1.52 -5.53 1.23
C LEU A 150 0.32 -5.92 2.09
N GLU A 151 0.16 -7.20 2.43
CA GLU A 151 -0.87 -7.66 3.36
C GLU A 151 -0.72 -7.01 4.74
N CYS A 152 0.50 -6.93 5.26
CA CYS A 152 0.77 -6.27 6.54
C CYS A 152 0.44 -4.77 6.47
N MET A 153 0.79 -4.10 5.37
CA MET A 153 0.45 -2.70 5.13
C MET A 153 -1.06 -2.49 5.02
N TYR A 154 -1.78 -3.37 4.32
CA TYR A 154 -3.24 -3.33 4.20
C TYR A 154 -3.89 -3.51 5.57
N ALA A 155 -3.52 -4.55 6.32
CA ALA A 155 -4.05 -4.81 7.66
C ALA A 155 -3.78 -3.64 8.62
N ALA A 156 -2.56 -3.09 8.61
CA ALA A 156 -2.22 -1.91 9.43
C ALA A 156 -3.08 -0.70 9.05
N SER A 157 -3.24 -0.44 7.76
CA SER A 157 -4.04 0.69 7.27
C SER A 157 -5.52 0.53 7.62
N VAL A 158 -6.08 -0.68 7.50
CA VAL A 158 -7.44 -1.00 7.93
C VAL A 158 -7.63 -0.76 9.42
N VAL A 159 -6.70 -1.21 10.26
CA VAL A 159 -6.77 -0.95 11.72
C VAL A 159 -6.68 0.54 12.03
N ILE A 160 -5.84 1.30 11.33
CA ILE A 160 -5.72 2.76 11.52
C ILE A 160 -7.01 3.49 11.15
N VAL A 161 -7.66 3.09 10.04
CA VAL A 161 -8.80 3.83 9.49
C VAL A 161 -10.14 3.36 10.07
N TRP A 162 -10.32 2.04 10.21
CA TRP A 162 -11.59 1.43 10.62
C TRP A 162 -11.53 0.79 12.00
N GLY A 163 -10.34 0.57 12.56
CA GLY A 163 -10.19 0.03 13.90
C GLY A 163 -10.87 0.95 14.92
N ARG A 164 -11.95 0.46 15.52
CA ARG A 164 -12.51 1.00 16.76
C ARG A 164 -11.91 0.24 17.93
N ASP A 165 -11.80 0.90 19.08
CA ASP A 165 -11.34 0.29 20.34
C ASP A 165 -9.97 -0.40 20.24
N THR A 166 -8.97 0.26 19.64
CA THR A 166 -7.58 -0.24 19.59
C THR A 166 -7.04 -0.58 20.99
N GLU A 167 -7.54 0.07 22.04
CA GLU A 167 -7.27 -0.23 23.44
C GLU A 167 -7.62 -1.67 23.85
N ASN A 168 -8.61 -2.31 23.22
CA ASN A 168 -8.95 -3.71 23.47
C ASN A 168 -8.05 -4.67 22.69
N LEU A 169 -7.60 -4.27 21.51
CA LEU A 169 -6.61 -5.00 20.72
C LEU A 169 -5.27 -5.08 21.47
N GLU A 170 -4.85 -4.00 22.11
CA GLU A 170 -3.64 -3.96 22.95
C GLU A 170 -3.71 -4.87 24.19
N LYS A 171 -4.92 -5.23 24.64
CA LYS A 171 -5.16 -6.16 25.75
C LYS A 171 -5.21 -7.62 25.31
N HIS A 172 -5.21 -7.91 24.02
CA HIS A 172 -5.29 -9.28 23.51
C HIS A 172 -3.97 -10.04 23.82
N PRO A 173 -4.02 -11.28 24.35
CA PRO A 173 -2.84 -12.00 24.85
C PRO A 173 -1.79 -12.28 23.77
N ASN A 174 -2.21 -12.39 22.50
CA ASN A 174 -1.32 -12.62 21.36
C ASN A 174 -1.00 -11.34 20.59
N PHE A 175 -1.34 -10.15 21.12
CA PHE A 175 -1.01 -8.91 20.44
C PHE A 175 0.49 -8.63 20.56
N LEU A 176 1.19 -8.67 19.43
CA LEU A 176 2.60 -8.31 19.35
C LEU A 176 2.73 -6.79 19.52
N LYS A 177 3.07 -6.36 20.73
CA LYS A 177 3.50 -4.98 20.96
C LYS A 177 4.77 -4.74 20.16
N GLY A 178 4.77 -3.67 19.37
CA GLY A 178 6.00 -3.24 18.71
C GLY A 178 7.05 -2.83 19.74
N PRO A 179 8.33 -2.72 19.34
CA PRO A 179 9.36 -2.19 20.21
C PRO A 179 8.91 -0.84 20.80
N THR A 180 9.00 -0.71 22.11
CA THR A 180 8.80 0.57 22.80
C THR A 180 10.06 1.39 22.57
N TYR A 181 9.99 2.39 21.69
CA TYR A 181 11.03 3.40 21.65
C TYR A 181 10.88 4.25 22.90
N ASP A 182 11.91 4.29 23.75
CA ASP A 182 12.07 5.40 24.68
C ASP A 182 12.20 6.65 23.80
N VAL A 183 11.09 7.36 23.66
CA VAL A 183 11.07 8.69 23.07
C VAL A 183 11.76 9.58 24.09
N GLY A 184 13.09 9.50 24.17
CA GLY A 184 13.87 10.58 24.77
C GLY A 184 13.39 11.88 24.15
N GLU A 185 13.33 12.96 24.93
CA GLU A 185 12.75 14.28 24.62
C GLU A 185 13.17 14.96 23.30
N ALA A 186 13.96 14.29 22.46
CA ALA A 186 14.27 14.68 21.09
C ALA A 186 13.10 14.43 20.12
N GLY A 187 12.09 15.30 20.20
CA GLY A 187 11.41 15.80 19.01
C GLY A 187 10.21 15.00 18.52
N VAL A 188 9.03 15.61 18.70
CA VAL A 188 7.89 15.65 17.78
C VAL A 188 8.10 14.83 16.51
N GLY A 189 7.31 13.76 16.36
CA GLY A 189 7.41 12.77 15.30
C GLY A 189 7.78 13.36 13.94
N ARG A 190 8.69 12.69 13.25
CA ARG A 190 8.94 12.91 11.82
C ARG A 190 7.66 12.62 11.04
N ARG A 191 6.75 13.58 11.00
CA ARG A 191 5.97 13.84 9.80
C ARG A 191 6.99 14.01 8.69
N LEU A 192 6.96 13.12 7.69
CA LEU A 192 7.65 13.31 6.43
C LEU A 192 7.01 14.50 5.70
N ASN A 193 7.28 15.72 6.18
CA ASN A 193 6.93 16.95 5.50
C ASN A 193 7.93 17.16 4.36
N ASN A 194 7.64 16.58 3.19
CA ASN A 194 8.22 17.04 1.93
C ASN A 194 7.06 17.36 0.98
N ALA A 195 6.53 18.58 1.10
CA ALA A 195 5.66 19.20 0.12
C ALA A 195 6.35 20.47 -0.38
N THR A 196 7.09 20.36 -1.47
CA THR A 196 7.43 21.52 -2.31
C THR A 196 6.30 21.76 -3.31
N HIS A 197 5.85 23.00 -3.35
CA HIS A 197 4.94 23.59 -4.34
C HIS A 197 5.20 23.05 -5.76
N PHE A 198 4.16 22.69 -6.54
CA PHE A 198 3.99 23.07 -7.96
C PHE A 198 2.67 22.54 -8.55
N SER A 199 2.23 23.24 -9.59
CA SER A 199 0.99 23.21 -10.38
C SER A 199 0.61 21.87 -11.03
N TYR A 200 -0.70 21.70 -11.24
CA TYR A 200 -1.41 20.52 -11.75
C TYR A 200 -0.92 19.99 -13.13
N PRO A 201 -0.82 18.67 -13.28
CA PRO A 201 -0.95 18.01 -14.58
C PRO A 201 -2.01 16.88 -14.63
N ASP A 202 -2.32 16.47 -15.86
CA ASP A 202 -3.31 15.47 -16.37
C ASP A 202 -3.53 14.20 -15.52
N PRO A 203 -4.77 13.65 -15.49
CA PRO A 203 -5.08 12.38 -14.86
C PRO A 203 -4.32 11.26 -15.58
N SER A 204 -3.42 10.60 -14.86
CA SER A 204 -2.59 9.56 -15.45
C SER A 204 -2.57 8.25 -14.62
N PRO A 205 -2.35 7.12 -15.31
CA PRO A 205 -2.32 5.75 -14.79
C PRO A 205 -1.63 5.49 -13.44
N PHE A 206 -2.13 4.46 -12.75
CA PHE A 206 -1.39 3.70 -11.76
C PHE A 206 -0.40 2.79 -12.49
N PHE A 207 0.90 3.05 -12.29
CA PHE A 207 1.97 2.28 -12.88
C PHE A 207 2.92 1.78 -11.81
N PHE A 208 3.38 0.53 -11.96
CA PHE A 208 4.59 0.02 -11.33
C PHE A 208 5.65 -0.14 -12.41
N THR A 209 6.68 0.68 -12.38
CA THR A 209 7.72 0.70 -13.42
C THR A 209 8.93 1.37 -12.81
N ARG A 210 10.12 0.76 -12.82
CA ARG A 210 11.39 1.43 -12.48
C ARG A 210 12.21 1.63 -13.75
N ASP A 211 12.50 2.87 -14.09
CA ASP A 211 13.71 3.26 -14.83
C ASP A 211 14.49 4.12 -13.82
N ILE A 212 15.70 3.67 -13.42
CA ILE A 212 16.52 4.29 -12.36
C ILE A 212 17.53 5.24 -12.99
N PHE A 213 17.58 6.47 -12.47
CA PHE A 213 18.80 7.11 -11.99
C PHE A 213 18.47 7.85 -10.68
#